data_AF-A0A9D4PNM6-F1
#
_entry.id   AF-A0A9D4PNM6-F1
#
_cell.length_a   1.000
_cell.length_b   1.000
_cell.length_c   1.000
_cell.angle_alpha   90.00
_cell.angle_beta   90.00
_cell.angle_gamma   90.00
#
_symmetry.space_group_name_H-M   'P 1'
#
loop_
_entity.id
_entity.type
_entity.pdbx_description
1 polymer ?
#
loop_
_entity_poly.entity_id
_entity_poly.type
_entity_poly.pdbx_seq_one_letter_code
_entity_poly.pdbx_strand_id
1 'polypeptide(L)'
;MEFCPSYFAELVGPTRARYEAKISMCDGVDPYTLCAGTDTTTDVELLPVTTHADIVNYLVLCTHHVSLTEMKAYMSLEAHNYFTSGRVSGVTAKRLPSKRVIVLSESKVPVKQQKIRNGLERDPESSCEV
;
A
#
# COMPACT_ATOMS: atom_id res chain seq x y z
N MET A 1 -14.62 -12.15 0.25
CA MET A 1 -13.80 -10.93 0.34
C MET A 1 -14.46 -9.94 -0.60
N GLU A 2 -15.25 -9.01 -0.08
CA GLU A 2 -15.95 -8.02 -0.92
C GLU A 2 -14.95 -6.94 -1.33
N PHE A 3 -14.44 -7.02 -2.56
CA PHE A 3 -13.77 -5.89 -3.19
C PHE A 3 -14.84 -4.86 -3.51
N CYS A 4 -14.69 -3.62 -3.03
CA CYS A 4 -15.64 -2.55 -3.29
C CYS A 4 -15.30 -1.87 -4.63
N PRO A 5 -16.04 -2.15 -5.72
CA PRO A 5 -15.75 -1.58 -7.03
C PRO A 5 -15.97 -0.06 -7.12
N SER A 6 -16.46 0.58 -6.05
CA SER A 6 -16.85 1.99 -6.02
C SER A 6 -16.12 2.84 -4.97
N TYR A 7 -14.95 2.43 -4.47
CA TYR A 7 -14.18 3.23 -3.50
C TYR A 7 -13.98 4.68 -3.98
N PHE A 8 -13.69 4.86 -5.28
CA PHE A 8 -13.54 6.19 -5.87
C PHE A 8 -14.79 7.06 -5.77
N ALA A 9 -15.98 6.49 -5.92
CA ALA A 9 -17.25 7.21 -5.93
C ALA A 9 -17.60 7.77 -4.53
N GLU A 10 -17.13 7.12 -3.48
CA GLU A 10 -17.36 7.51 -2.08
C GLU A 10 -16.42 8.63 -1.61
N LEU A 11 -15.34 8.90 -2.35
CA LEU A 11 -14.37 9.92 -1.98
C LEU A 11 -14.88 11.33 -2.29
N VAL A 12 -14.67 12.26 -1.35
CA VAL A 12 -15.10 13.66 -1.47
C VAL A 12 -13.93 14.62 -1.32
N GLY A 13 -14.03 15.77 -1.97
CA GLY A 13 -13.12 16.89 -1.81
C GLY A 13 -11.68 16.59 -2.26
N PRO A 14 -10.65 17.09 -1.55
CA PRO A 14 -9.26 16.98 -1.99
C PRO A 14 -8.74 15.54 -2.02
N THR A 15 -9.38 14.62 -1.29
CA THR A 15 -9.00 13.20 -1.30
C THR A 15 -9.36 12.52 -2.63
N ARG A 16 -10.51 12.88 -3.22
CA ARG A 16 -10.91 12.39 -4.55
C ARG A 16 -9.92 12.84 -5.63
N ALA A 17 -9.55 14.11 -5.65
CA ALA A 17 -8.58 14.64 -6.61
C ALA A 17 -7.20 13.96 -6.49
N ARG A 18 -6.72 13.72 -5.26
CA ARG A 18 -5.46 12.98 -5.05
C ARG A 18 -5.56 11.53 -5.53
N TYR A 19 -6.71 10.90 -5.35
CA TYR A 19 -6.90 9.52 -5.79
C TYR A 19 -7.05 9.42 -7.32
N GLU A 20 -7.77 10.35 -7.94
CA GLU A 20 -7.85 10.48 -9.40
C GLU A 20 -6.47 10.66 -10.05
N ALA A 21 -5.62 11.50 -9.45
CA ALA A 21 -4.23 11.63 -9.89
C ALA A 21 -3.45 10.30 -9.81
N LYS A 22 -3.71 9.47 -8.79
CA LYS A 22 -3.11 8.12 -8.68
C LYS A 22 -3.66 7.16 -9.74
N ILE A 23 -4.96 7.17 -10.01
CA ILE A 23 -5.55 6.36 -11.10
C ILE A 23 -4.94 6.76 -12.45
N SER A 24 -4.75 8.07 -12.69
CA SER A 24 -4.10 8.57 -13.90
C SER A 24 -2.67 8.03 -14.05
N MET A 25 -1.92 7.85 -12.94
CA MET A 25 -0.60 7.19 -12.97
C MET A 25 -0.67 5.70 -13.33
N CYS A 26 -1.84 5.08 -13.24
CA CYS A 26 -2.11 3.69 -13.58
C CYS A 26 -2.82 3.56 -14.95
N ASP A 27 -2.60 4.51 -15.86
CA ASP A 27 -3.22 4.55 -17.20
C ASP A 27 -4.76 4.51 -17.16
N GLY A 28 -5.37 5.06 -16.11
CA GLY A 28 -6.83 5.06 -15.94
C GLY A 28 -7.38 3.77 -15.30
N VAL A 29 -6.53 2.79 -14.99
CA VAL A 29 -6.94 1.55 -14.34
C VAL A 29 -6.96 1.73 -12.82
N ASP A 30 -8.11 1.53 -12.19
CA ASP A 30 -8.23 1.52 -10.74
C ASP A 30 -7.80 0.16 -10.17
N PRO A 31 -6.75 0.08 -9.31
CA PRO A 31 -6.31 -1.15 -8.69
C PRO A 31 -7.39 -1.88 -7.88
N TYR A 32 -8.36 -1.18 -7.31
CA TYR A 32 -9.43 -1.79 -6.49
C TYR A 32 -10.53 -2.44 -7.32
N THR A 33 -10.58 -2.17 -8.62
CA THR A 33 -11.51 -2.83 -9.55
C THR A 33 -10.96 -4.13 -10.12
N LEU A 34 -9.68 -4.42 -9.90
CA LEU A 34 -9.00 -5.61 -10.41
C LEU A 34 -9.24 -6.81 -9.51
N CYS A 35 -9.60 -7.94 -10.11
CA CYS A 35 -9.71 -9.21 -9.42
C CYS A 35 -8.45 -10.06 -9.64
N ALA A 36 -7.86 -10.53 -8.54
CA ALA A 36 -6.70 -11.40 -8.58
C ALA A 36 -7.04 -12.73 -9.29
N GLY A 37 -6.27 -13.11 -10.29
CA GLY A 37 -6.44 -14.35 -11.05
C GLY A 37 -7.35 -14.25 -12.29
N THR A 38 -8.16 -13.20 -12.43
CA THR A 38 -8.90 -12.90 -13.68
C THR A 38 -8.23 -11.78 -14.47
N ASP A 39 -7.88 -10.69 -13.81
CA ASP A 39 -7.29 -9.51 -14.46
C ASP A 39 -5.77 -9.45 -14.34
N THR A 40 -5.19 -10.33 -13.52
CA THR A 40 -3.77 -10.36 -13.17
C THR A 40 -3.19 -11.76 -13.35
N THR A 41 -1.89 -11.82 -13.63
CA THR A 41 -1.15 -13.06 -13.81
C THR A 41 -0.12 -13.25 -12.69
N THR A 42 0.26 -14.49 -12.41
CA THR A 42 1.34 -14.84 -11.47
C THR A 42 2.72 -14.85 -12.14
N ASP A 43 2.84 -14.29 -13.34
CA ASP A 43 4.10 -14.28 -14.09
C ASP A 43 5.17 -13.45 -13.36
N VAL A 44 6.26 -14.11 -12.97
CA VAL A 44 7.37 -13.54 -12.22
C VAL A 44 8.17 -12.57 -13.10
N GLU A 45 8.19 -12.77 -14.42
CA GLU A 45 8.88 -11.90 -15.37
C GLU A 45 8.24 -10.50 -15.48
N LEU A 46 7.03 -10.33 -14.94
CA LEU A 46 6.40 -9.02 -14.81
C LEU A 46 6.89 -8.23 -13.60
N LEU A 47 7.45 -8.90 -12.59
CA LEU A 47 7.96 -8.22 -11.41
C LEU A 47 9.28 -7.51 -11.74
N PRO A 48 9.57 -6.38 -11.09
CA PRO A 48 10.85 -5.71 -11.29
C PRO A 48 11.99 -6.63 -10.84
N VAL A 49 12.99 -6.79 -11.71
CA VAL A 49 14.22 -7.53 -11.40
C VAL A 49 14.91 -6.79 -10.24
N THR A 50 14.78 -7.35 -9.04
CA THR A 50 15.31 -6.77 -7.80
C THR A 50 16.29 -7.77 -7.22
N THR A 51 17.55 -7.36 -7.08
CA THR A 51 18.58 -8.24 -6.51
C THR A 51 18.61 -8.12 -4.99
N HIS A 52 19.19 -9.12 -4.33
CA HIS A 52 19.42 -9.04 -2.88
C HIS A 52 20.27 -7.81 -2.49
N ALA A 53 21.24 -7.43 -3.34
CA ALA A 53 22.06 -6.23 -3.12
C ALA A 53 21.21 -4.96 -3.14
N ASP A 54 20.22 -4.85 -4.02
CA ASP A 54 19.31 -3.70 -4.07
C ASP A 54 18.49 -3.58 -2.78
N ILE A 55 18.02 -4.72 -2.25
CA ILE A 55 17.26 -4.78 -1.00
C ILE A 55 18.14 -4.34 0.18
N VAL A 56 19.35 -4.89 0.30
CA VAL A 56 20.28 -4.53 1.39
C VAL A 56 20.71 -3.06 1.27
N ASN A 57 20.97 -2.58 0.05
CA ASN A 57 21.34 -1.19 -0.17
C ASN A 57 20.23 -0.24 0.28
N TYR A 58 18.99 -0.52 -0.10
CA TYR A 58 17.83 0.30 0.25
C TYR A 58 17.47 0.25 1.74
N LEU A 59 17.49 -0.95 2.36
CA LEU A 59 17.05 -1.13 3.75
C LEU A 59 18.14 -0.83 4.79
N VAL A 60 19.41 -1.03 4.46
CA VAL A 60 20.53 -0.99 5.43
C VAL A 60 21.53 0.11 5.10
N LEU A 61 22.03 0.15 3.85
CA LEU A 61 23.20 0.99 3.51
C LEU A 61 22.86 2.46 3.23
N CYS A 62 21.66 2.77 2.73
CA CYS A 62 21.24 4.15 2.43
C CYS A 62 20.65 4.92 3.63
N THR A 63 20.89 4.49 4.87
CA THR A 63 20.35 5.15 6.07
C THR A 63 21.29 6.26 6.59
N HIS A 64 20.78 7.48 6.75
CA HIS A 64 21.46 8.64 7.35
C HIS A 64 20.52 9.36 8.32
N HIS A 65 20.83 9.24 9.62
CA HIS A 65 19.94 9.14 10.79
C HIS A 65 18.73 10.07 11.01
N VAL A 66 18.41 11.04 10.14
CA VAL A 66 17.18 11.85 10.26
C VAL A 66 16.66 12.31 8.88
N SER A 67 16.14 11.41 8.03
CA SER A 67 15.56 11.79 6.72
C SER A 67 14.27 11.03 6.37
N LEU A 68 13.37 11.67 5.60
CA LEU A 68 12.16 11.04 5.02
C LEU A 68 12.46 9.72 4.29
N THR A 69 13.65 9.59 3.71
CA THR A 69 14.10 8.38 3.02
C THR A 69 14.28 7.21 3.97
N GLU A 70 14.71 7.46 5.21
CA GLU A 70 14.90 6.41 6.21
C GLU A 70 13.59 5.93 6.81
N MET A 71 12.63 6.84 7.03
CA MET A 71 11.29 6.45 7.47
C MET A 71 10.65 5.53 6.42
N LYS A 72 10.88 5.78 5.13
CA LYS A 72 10.47 4.87 4.05
C LYS A 72 11.21 3.53 4.11
N ALA A 73 12.53 3.53 4.34
CA ALA A 73 13.30 2.29 4.47
C ALA A 73 12.84 1.45 5.68
N TYR A 74 12.60 2.08 6.83
CA TYR A 74 12.06 1.43 8.04
C TYR A 74 10.68 0.81 7.80
N MET A 75 9.75 1.56 7.22
CA MET A 75 8.42 1.04 6.84
C MET A 75 8.52 -0.10 5.80
N SER A 76 9.49 -0.01 4.90
CA SER A 76 9.74 -1.07 3.91
C SER A 76 10.33 -2.32 4.54
N LEU A 77 11.19 -2.18 5.57
CA LEU A 77 11.71 -3.31 6.34
C LEU A 77 10.60 -3.99 7.15
N GLU A 78 9.70 -3.21 7.74
CA GLU A 78 8.51 -3.74 8.42
C GLU A 78 7.59 -4.49 7.44
N ALA A 79 7.35 -3.90 6.26
CA ALA A 79 6.61 -4.55 5.18
C ALA A 79 7.25 -5.86 4.72
N HIS A 80 8.58 -5.89 4.59
CA HIS A 80 9.32 -7.11 4.29
C HIS A 80 9.11 -8.18 5.38
N ASN A 81 9.09 -7.81 6.66
CA ASN A 81 8.79 -8.74 7.75
C ASN A 81 7.35 -9.28 7.70
N TYR A 82 6.37 -8.47 7.28
CA TYR A 82 5.01 -8.96 7.03
C TYR A 82 4.98 -9.98 5.88
N PHE A 83 5.76 -9.74 4.82
CA PHE A 83 5.89 -10.68 3.71
C PHE A 83 6.54 -12.00 4.13
N THR A 84 7.72 -11.96 4.77
CA THR A 84 8.45 -13.16 5.20
C THR A 84 7.74 -13.96 6.29
N SER A 85 6.94 -13.31 7.13
CA SER A 85 6.07 -13.99 8.10
C SER A 85 4.85 -14.68 7.48
N GLY A 86 4.72 -14.68 6.15
CA GLY A 86 3.64 -15.38 5.44
C GLY A 86 2.28 -14.69 5.53
N ARG A 87 2.25 -13.41 5.93
CA ARG A 87 1.01 -12.62 6.01
C ARG A 87 0.58 -12.04 4.68
N VAL A 88 1.44 -12.08 3.67
CA VAL A 88 1.10 -11.71 2.29
C VAL A 88 1.27 -12.96 1.43
N SER A 89 0.24 -13.31 0.66
CA SER A 89 0.23 -14.48 -0.23
C SER A 89 -0.45 -14.14 -1.56
N GLY A 90 -0.18 -14.94 -2.59
CA GLY A 90 -0.85 -14.79 -3.89
C GLY A 90 -0.47 -13.49 -4.61
N VAL A 91 0.84 -13.20 -4.71
CA VAL A 91 1.31 -12.04 -5.48
C VAL A 91 1.01 -12.28 -6.96
N THR A 92 0.28 -11.34 -7.54
CA THR A 92 -0.08 -11.29 -8.96
C THR A 92 0.25 -9.92 -9.51
N ALA A 93 0.49 -9.85 -10.81
CA ALA A 93 0.88 -8.64 -11.49
C ALA A 93 0.06 -8.42 -12.78
N LYS A 94 -0.11 -7.16 -13.15
CA LYS A 94 -0.71 -6.73 -14.42
C LYS A 94 0.19 -5.68 -15.05
N ARG A 95 0.64 -5.93 -16.28
CA ARG A 95 1.39 -4.95 -17.08
C ARG A 95 0.42 -3.97 -17.71
N LEU A 96 0.69 -2.69 -17.52
CA LEU A 96 -0.05 -1.59 -18.15
C LEU A 96 0.57 -1.20 -19.50
N PRO A 97 -0.19 -0.53 -20.38
CA PRO A 97 0.32 -0.03 -21.67
C PRO A 97 1.56 0.86 -21.54
N SER A 98 1.66 1.67 -20.49
CA SER A 98 2.82 2.54 -20.21
C SER A 98 4.07 1.81 -19.71
N LYS A 99 4.10 0.46 -19.78
CA LYS A 99 5.14 -0.42 -19.19
C LYS A 99 5.23 -0.38 -17.67
N ARG A 100 4.33 0.33 -17.00
CA ARG A 100 4.15 0.24 -15.54
C ARG A 100 3.52 -1.10 -15.18
N VAL A 101 3.73 -1.54 -13.95
CA VAL A 101 3.20 -2.82 -13.46
C VAL A 101 2.41 -2.55 -12.19
N ILE A 102 1.16 -3.04 -12.14
CA ILE A 102 0.36 -3.08 -10.93
C ILE A 102 0.59 -4.43 -10.27
N VAL A 103 0.90 -4.44 -8.98
CA VAL A 103 1.06 -5.65 -8.19
C VAL A 103 -0.10 -5.74 -7.21
N LEU A 104 -0.78 -6.88 -7.19
CA LEU A 104 -1.84 -7.21 -6.25
C LEU A 104 -1.45 -8.42 -5.42
N SER A 105 -1.77 -8.40 -4.15
CA SER A 105 -1.49 -9.51 -3.24
C SER A 105 -2.58 -9.60 -2.19
N GLU A 106 -2.88 -10.81 -1.75
CA GLU A 106 -3.78 -11.03 -0.64
C GLU A 106 -3.02 -10.89 0.68
N SER A 107 -3.52 -10.04 1.58
CA SER A 107 -2.94 -9.90 2.92
C SER A 107 -3.82 -10.59 3.97
N LYS A 108 -3.26 -11.54 4.70
CA LYS A 108 -3.83 -12.15 5.91
C LYS A 108 -3.57 -11.24 7.10
N VAL A 109 -4.32 -10.14 7.18
CA VAL A 109 -4.23 -9.21 8.32
C VAL A 109 -5.23 -9.64 9.40
N PRO A 110 -4.79 -9.91 10.65
CA PRO A 110 -5.73 -10.04 11.76
C PRO A 110 -6.39 -8.67 12.02
N VAL A 111 -7.72 -8.64 12.04
CA VAL A 111 -8.64 -7.47 12.14
C VAL A 111 -8.37 -6.51 13.32
N LYS A 112 -7.40 -6.79 14.20
CA LYS A 112 -7.11 -6.01 15.42
C LYS A 112 -6.44 -4.65 15.18
N GLN A 113 -5.92 -4.33 14.00
CA GLN A 113 -5.30 -3.02 13.74
C GLN A 113 -6.22 -1.98 13.06
N GLN A 114 -7.43 -2.36 12.64
CA GLN A 114 -8.41 -1.40 12.09
C GLN A 114 -8.89 -0.39 13.16
N LYS A 115 -8.74 -0.72 14.47
CA LYS A 115 -9.34 0.03 15.58
C LYS A 115 -8.48 1.19 16.12
N ILE A 116 -7.21 1.30 15.74
CA ILE A 116 -6.31 2.37 16.26
C ILE A 116 -6.42 3.68 15.46
N ARG A 117 -6.99 3.65 14.24
CA ARG A 117 -7.10 4.86 13.40
C ARG A 117 -8.47 5.56 13.45
N ASN A 118 -9.49 4.91 14.03
CA ASN A 118 -10.85 5.45 14.17
C ASN A 118 -11.25 5.75 15.62
N GLY A 119 -10.31 5.73 16.57
CA GLY A 119 -10.53 6.04 17.98
C GLY A 119 -9.84 7.33 18.40
N LEU A 120 -10.27 8.48 17.86
CA LEU A 120 -10.15 9.73 18.61
C LEU A 120 -11.37 9.78 19.53
N GLU A 121 -11.31 9.01 20.63
CA GLU A 121 -12.26 9.22 21.74
C GLU A 121 -12.00 10.62 22.29
N ARG A 122 -13.01 11.47 22.12
CA ARG A 122 -13.18 12.69 22.89
C ARG A 122 -13.46 12.27 24.33
N ASP A 123 -12.53 12.53 25.22
CA ASP A 123 -12.87 12.62 26.64
C ASP A 123 -13.33 14.05 26.98
N PRO A 124 -14.35 14.20 27.85
CA PRO A 124 -15.02 15.46 28.14
C PRO A 124 -14.28 16.28 29.22
N GLU A 125 -14.42 17.60 29.09
CA GLU A 125 -14.33 18.65 30.12
C GLU A 125 -13.40 18.45 31.34
N SER A 126 -12.38 19.30 31.43
CA SER A 126 -12.06 19.95 32.71
C SER A 126 -11.65 21.39 32.45
N SER A 127 -12.53 22.28 32.90
CA SER A 127 -12.40 23.72 32.99
C SER A 127 -11.07 24.18 33.59
N CYS A 128 -10.49 25.21 32.97
CA CYS A 128 -9.87 26.31 33.69
C CYS A 128 -10.33 27.60 33.01
N GLU A 129 -11.38 28.21 33.57
CA GLU A 129 -11.68 29.63 33.38
C GLU A 129 -10.75 30.46 34.30
N VAL A 130 -10.34 31.62 33.76
CA VAL A 130 -9.69 32.81 34.36
C VAL A 130 -8.24 32.67 34.82
#